data_AF-A0A7V8SKC0-F1
#
_entry.id   AF-A0A7V8SKC0-F1
#
_cell.length_a   1.000
_cell.length_b   1.000
_cell.length_c   1.000
_cell.angle_alpha   90.00
_cell.angle_beta   90.00
_cell.angle_gamma   90.00
#
_symmetry.space_group_name_H-M   'P 1'
#
loop_
_entity.id
_entity.type
_entity.pdbx_description
1 polymer ?
#
loop_
_entity_poly.entity_id
_entity_poly.type
_entity_poly.pdbx_seq_one_letter_code
_entity_poly.pdbx_strand_id
1 'polypeptide(L)'
;MNPLRKRLVFDIYKSTPVRGPSGSLKDGWVKQDAQIVVSLYDQSAQNQLTFGSSGARVKQYDYLGLTKKKTLIAGKYRLERDGVKYLVKGVNNEGRLAQLFLEVIANG
;
A
#
# COMPACT_ATOMS: atom_id res chain seq x y z
N MET A 1 -3.11 -8.79 -23.47
CA MET A 1 -2.83 -7.40 -23.09
C MET A 1 -1.78 -7.44 -21.98
N ASN A 2 -0.55 -6.99 -22.23
CA ASN A 2 0.48 -6.98 -21.18
C ASN A 2 0.13 -5.89 -20.16
N PRO A 3 0.03 -6.19 -18.84
CA PRO A 3 -0.20 -5.15 -17.85
C PRO A 3 0.93 -4.12 -17.94
N LEU A 4 0.58 -2.86 -18.20
CA LEU A 4 1.52 -1.76 -18.33
C LEU A 4 2.29 -1.59 -17.02
N ARG A 5 3.50 -2.16 -16.99
CA ARG A 5 4.44 -1.98 -15.87
C ARG A 5 4.87 -0.52 -15.81
N LYS A 6 4.24 0.25 -14.94
CA LYS A 6 4.68 1.62 -14.66
C LYS A 6 5.59 1.63 -13.44
N ARG A 7 6.86 1.96 -13.66
CA ARG A 7 7.82 2.21 -12.58
C ARG A 7 7.61 3.64 -12.11
N LEU A 8 7.11 3.79 -10.90
CA LEU A 8 6.68 5.07 -10.34
C LEU A 8 7.41 5.35 -9.04
N VAL A 9 7.62 6.64 -8.77
CA VAL A 9 8.16 7.15 -7.51
C VAL A 9 6.99 7.56 -6.62
N PHE A 10 7.04 7.19 -5.34
CA PHE A 10 6.03 7.48 -4.33
C PHE A 10 6.66 8.12 -3.10
N ASP A 11 5.92 9.06 -2.51
CA ASP A 11 6.16 9.46 -1.13
C ASP A 11 5.66 8.36 -0.19
N ILE A 12 6.40 8.14 0.90
CA ILE A 12 6.01 7.15 1.93
C ILE A 12 5.55 7.89 3.17
N TYR A 13 4.48 7.37 3.76
CA TYR A 13 4.01 7.79 5.06
C TYR A 13 4.00 6.58 5.99
N LYS A 14 4.41 6.78 7.24
CA LYS A 14 4.35 5.77 8.29
C LYS A 14 3.26 6.13 9.29
N SER A 15 2.47 5.16 9.69
CA SER A 15 1.52 5.30 10.79
C SER A 15 2.31 5.30 12.11
N THR A 16 2.22 6.41 12.83
CA THR A 16 2.83 6.60 14.14
C THR A 16 1.81 7.16 15.10
N PRO A 17 1.79 6.73 16.37
CA PRO A 17 0.95 7.33 17.38
C PRO A 17 1.41 8.77 17.62
N VAL A 18 0.52 9.73 17.40
CA VAL A 18 0.72 11.15 17.65
C VAL A 18 -0.07 11.52 18.91
N ARG A 19 0.57 12.22 19.83
CA ARG A 19 -0.07 12.68 21.05
C ARG A 19 -0.91 13.92 20.76
N GLY A 20 -2.21 13.83 21.02
CA GLY A 20 -3.11 14.97 20.91
C GLY A 20 -3.00 15.93 22.10
N PRO A 21 -3.62 17.12 22.01
CA PRO A 21 -3.59 18.14 23.08
C PRO A 21 -4.13 17.65 24.42
N SER A 22 -5.05 16.67 24.40
CA SER A 22 -5.64 16.03 25.59
C SER A 22 -4.80 14.90 26.18
N GLY A 23 -3.60 14.63 25.64
CA GLY A 23 -2.76 13.50 26.03
C GLY A 23 -3.15 12.14 25.43
N SER A 24 -4.28 12.06 24.71
CA SER A 24 -4.71 10.86 23.98
C SER A 24 -3.81 10.57 22.78
N LEU A 25 -3.47 9.30 22.55
CA LEU A 25 -2.73 8.87 21.36
C LEU A 25 -3.71 8.62 20.21
N LYS A 26 -3.47 9.24 19.07
CA LYS A 26 -4.18 8.96 17.81
C LYS A 26 -3.16 8.58 16.75
N ASP A 27 -3.46 7.57 15.95
CA ASP A 27 -2.60 7.23 14.82
C ASP A 27 -2.62 8.37 13.79
N GLY A 28 -1.42 8.86 13.46
CA GLY A 28 -1.19 9.87 12.45
C GLY A 28 -0.27 9.36 11.35
N TRP A 29 -0.43 9.87 10.14
CA TRP A 29 0.44 9.56 9.01
C TRP A 29 1.56 10.58 8.93
N VAL A 30 2.79 10.15 9.19
CA VAL A 30 3.97 11.01 9.12
C VAL A 30 4.76 10.71 7.86
N LYS A 31 4.99 11.73 7.03
CA LYS A 31 5.80 11.62 5.81
C LYS A 31 7.21 11.18 6.17
N GLN A 32 7.76 10.25 5.42
CA GLN A 32 9.14 9.79 5.54
C GLN A 32 10.00 10.54 4.52
N ASP A 33 11.23 10.91 4.88
CA ASP A 33 12.13 11.68 4.01
C ASP A 33 12.51 10.93 2.73
N ALA A 34 12.55 9.59 2.80
CA ALA A 34 12.92 8.75 1.67
C ALA A 34 11.70 8.35 0.83
N GLN A 35 11.71 8.76 -0.44
CA GLN A 35 10.81 8.23 -1.47
C GLN A 35 11.13 6.76 -1.80
N ILE A 36 10.18 6.05 -2.38
CA ILE A 36 10.43 4.73 -2.98
C ILE A 36 10.05 4.68 -4.44
N VAL A 37 10.76 3.80 -5.14
CA VAL A 37 10.40 3.39 -6.48
C VAL A 37 9.67 2.05 -6.42
N VAL A 38 8.48 2.00 -7.03
CA VAL A 38 7.62 0.82 -7.09
C VAL A 38 7.23 0.57 -8.54
N SER A 39 7.40 -0.66 -9.02
CA SER A 39 6.75 -1.09 -10.27
C SER A 39 5.31 -1.48 -9.93
N LEU A 40 4.34 -0.71 -10.43
CA LEU A 40 2.93 -0.91 -10.13
C LEU A 40 2.28 -1.75 -11.23
N TYR A 41 1.51 -2.76 -10.82
CA TYR A 41 0.71 -3.61 -11.67
C TYR A 41 -0.74 -3.49 -11.23
N ASP A 42 -1.59 -3.08 -12.15
CA ASP A 42 -3.03 -3.07 -11.91
C ASP A 42 -3.54 -4.51 -11.83
N GLN A 43 -4.11 -4.83 -10.68
CA GLN A 43 -4.74 -6.11 -10.39
C GLN A 43 -6.20 -5.91 -10.00
N SER A 44 -6.72 -4.68 -10.14
CA SER A 44 -8.05 -4.29 -9.67
C SER A 44 -9.15 -5.05 -10.38
N ALA A 45 -8.95 -5.53 -11.61
CA ALA A 45 -9.91 -6.36 -12.34
C ALA A 45 -9.82 -7.85 -12.00
N GLN A 46 -8.65 -8.34 -11.53
CA GLN A 46 -8.39 -9.75 -11.24
C GLN A 46 -8.66 -10.12 -9.77
N ASN A 47 -8.52 -9.17 -8.84
CA ASN A 47 -8.73 -9.38 -7.40
C ASN A 47 -10.10 -8.92 -6.87
N GLN A 48 -11.08 -8.71 -7.74
CA GLN A 48 -12.40 -8.24 -7.29
C GLN A 48 -13.18 -9.31 -6.51
N LEU A 49 -12.86 -10.59 -6.68
CA LEU A 49 -13.76 -11.67 -6.30
C LEU A 49 -13.00 -12.95 -5.92
N THR A 50 -12.40 -12.97 -4.73
CA THR A 50 -12.06 -14.26 -4.09
C THR A 50 -13.06 -14.49 -2.96
N PHE A 51 -13.77 -15.62 -3.02
CA PHE A 51 -14.69 -16.04 -1.97
C PHE A 51 -13.88 -16.35 -0.71
N GLY A 52 -14.08 -15.57 0.35
CA GLY A 52 -13.56 -15.94 1.67
C GLY A 52 -14.25 -17.21 2.18
N SER A 53 -13.65 -17.90 3.14
CA SER A 53 -14.13 -19.17 3.72
C SER A 53 -15.56 -19.12 4.32
N SER A 54 -16.15 -17.93 4.41
CA SER A 54 -17.51 -17.66 4.91
C SER A 54 -18.49 -17.21 3.80
N GLY A 55 -18.10 -17.29 2.51
CA GLY A 55 -18.93 -16.82 1.39
C GLY A 55 -18.99 -15.30 1.19
N ALA A 56 -18.33 -14.52 2.07
CA ALA A 56 -18.22 -13.08 1.94
C ALA A 56 -17.24 -12.69 0.81
N ARG A 57 -17.64 -11.73 -0.02
CA ARG A 57 -16.79 -11.12 -1.05
C ARG A 57 -15.81 -10.18 -0.36
N VAL A 58 -14.52 -10.50 -0.36
CA VAL A 58 -13.49 -9.63 0.23
C VAL A 58 -12.52 -9.20 -0.86
N LYS A 59 -12.51 -7.90 -1.16
CA LYS A 59 -11.51 -7.29 -2.04
C LYS A 59 -10.18 -7.23 -1.28
N GLN A 60 -9.17 -7.97 -1.73
CA GLN A 60 -7.91 -8.08 -0.96
C GLN A 60 -6.96 -6.89 -1.22
N TYR A 61 -6.84 -6.44 -2.47
CA TYR A 61 -6.00 -5.31 -2.88
C TYR A 61 -6.30 -4.89 -4.33
N ASP A 62 -5.98 -3.64 -4.69
CA ASP A 62 -6.18 -3.06 -6.02
C ASP A 62 -4.94 -3.22 -6.91
N TYR A 63 -3.76 -3.05 -6.34
CA TYR A 63 -2.50 -3.03 -7.08
C TYR A 63 -1.45 -3.94 -6.43
N LEU A 64 -0.65 -4.57 -7.28
CA LEU A 64 0.59 -5.22 -6.87
C LEU A 64 1.76 -4.28 -7.14
N GLY A 65 2.51 -3.94 -6.10
CA GLY A 65 3.73 -3.15 -6.18
C GLY A 65 4.98 -4.02 -6.04
N LEU A 66 6.00 -3.82 -6.86
CA LEU A 66 7.33 -4.42 -6.66
C LEU A 66 8.36 -3.35 -6.30
N THR A 67 9.05 -3.52 -5.17
CA THR A 67 10.10 -2.60 -4.73
C THR A 67 11.32 -3.32 -4.17
N LYS A 68 12.47 -2.62 -4.15
CA LYS A 68 13.67 -3.12 -3.47
C LYS A 68 13.59 -2.93 -1.95
N LYS A 69 12.70 -2.06 -1.45
CA LYS A 69 12.55 -1.74 -0.03
C LYS A 69 11.78 -2.84 0.70
N LYS A 70 12.50 -3.76 1.35
CA LYS A 70 11.94 -4.89 2.12
C LYS A 70 11.51 -4.53 3.55
N THR A 71 11.67 -3.27 3.97
CA THR A 71 11.38 -2.83 5.35
C THR A 71 9.96 -2.32 5.57
N LEU A 72 9.10 -2.38 4.55
CA LEU A 72 7.70 -1.98 4.66
C LEU A 72 6.89 -3.06 5.40
N ILE A 73 5.93 -2.61 6.20
CA ILE A 73 5.08 -3.46 7.05
C ILE A 73 3.61 -3.17 6.71
N ALA A 74 2.83 -4.23 6.56
CA ALA A 74 1.39 -4.15 6.33
C ALA A 74 0.69 -3.33 7.44
N GLY A 75 -0.26 -2.47 7.05
CA GLY A 75 -1.03 -1.62 7.96
C GLY A 75 -0.26 -0.47 8.61
N LYS A 76 1.07 -0.39 8.45
CA LYS A 76 1.91 0.66 9.04
C LYS A 76 2.42 1.67 8.04
N TYR A 77 2.26 1.42 6.74
CA TYR A 77 2.73 2.33 5.70
C TYR A 77 1.64 2.64 4.67
N ARG A 78 1.70 3.86 4.15
CA ARG A 78 0.91 4.36 3.03
C ARG A 78 1.84 4.94 1.98
N LEU A 79 1.52 4.74 0.71
CA LEU A 79 2.18 5.38 -0.42
C LEU A 79 1.28 6.47 -0.97
N GLU A 80 1.88 7.57 -1.39
CA GLU A 80 1.13 8.70 -1.96
C GLU A 80 1.82 9.22 -3.21
N ARG A 81 1.01 9.52 -4.22
CA ARG A 81 1.47 10.08 -5.48
C ARG A 81 0.30 10.76 -6.19
N ASP A 82 0.52 11.96 -6.72
CA ASP A 82 -0.44 12.68 -7.58
C ASP A 82 -1.84 12.76 -6.95
N GLY A 83 -1.94 12.93 -5.62
CA GLY A 83 -3.20 12.96 -4.87
C GLY A 83 -3.81 11.59 -4.54
N VAL A 84 -3.31 10.50 -5.14
CA VAL A 84 -3.78 9.14 -4.88
C VAL A 84 -3.07 8.53 -3.68
N LYS A 85 -3.83 7.92 -2.78
CA LYS A 85 -3.34 7.31 -1.54
C LYS A 85 -3.54 5.80 -1.56
N TYR A 86 -2.43 5.08 -1.39
CA TYR A 86 -2.40 3.61 -1.38
C TYR A 86 -2.00 3.10 0.01
N LEU A 87 -2.86 2.34 0.66
CA LEU A 87 -2.53 1.64 1.90
C LEU A 87 -1.78 0.34 1.58
N VAL A 88 -0.69 0.07 2.31
CA VAL A 88 0.00 -1.22 2.24
C VAL A 88 -0.77 -2.23 3.08
N LYS A 89 -1.55 -3.11 2.43
CA LYS A 89 -2.37 -4.15 3.10
C LYS A 89 -1.62 -5.43 3.37
N GLY A 90 -0.60 -5.71 2.57
CA GLY A 90 0.24 -6.88 2.73
C GLY A 90 1.62 -6.66 2.12
N VAL A 91 2.60 -7.42 2.59
CA VAL A 91 3.97 -7.42 2.07
C VAL A 91 4.45 -8.86 1.98
N ASN A 92 5.00 -9.25 0.82
CA ASN A 92 5.77 -10.49 0.68
C ASN A 92 7.24 -10.13 0.39
N ASN A 93 8.16 -10.58 1.25
CA ASN A 93 9.59 -10.30 1.16
C ASN A 93 10.45 -11.51 0.73
N GLU A 94 9.84 -12.65 0.41
CA GLU A 94 10.51 -13.92 0.07
C GLU A 94 11.30 -13.83 -1.23
N GLY A 95 10.82 -13.05 -2.20
CA GLY A 95 11.47 -12.87 -3.49
C GLY A 95 12.66 -11.90 -3.48
N ARG A 96 13.33 -11.73 -4.63
CA ARG A 96 14.41 -10.74 -4.82
C ARG A 96 13.93 -9.29 -4.57
N LEU A 97 12.67 -9.01 -4.91
CA LEU A 97 11.99 -7.75 -4.64
C LEU A 97 10.87 -8.00 -3.62
N ALA A 98 10.59 -7.00 -2.79
CA ALA A 98 9.38 -6.97 -1.97
C ALA A 98 8.16 -6.78 -2.85
N GLN A 99 7.16 -7.62 -2.65
CA GLN A 99 5.83 -7.47 -3.22
C GLN A 99 4.95 -6.72 -2.21
N LEU A 100 4.27 -5.68 -2.66
CA LEU A 100 3.35 -4.87 -1.87
C LEU A 100 1.95 -5.09 -2.40
N PHE A 101 1.03 -5.46 -1.53
CA PHE A 101 -0.40 -5.52 -1.83
C PHE A 101 -1.01 -4.18 -1.42
N LEU A 102 -1.45 -3.40 -2.41
CA LEU A 102 -1.83 -2.01 -2.24
C LEU A 102 -3.33 -1.82 -2.47
N GLU A 103 -3.99 -1.16 -1.53
CA GLU A 103 -5.41 -0.78 -1.62
C GLU A 103 -5.53 0.73 -1.78
N VAL A 104 -6.35 1.19 -2.71
CA VAL A 104 -6.62 2.61 -2.89
C VAL A 104 -7.60 3.06 -1.82
N ILE A 105 -7.19 4.00 -0.97
CA ILE A 105 -8.01 4.52 0.13
C ILE A 105 -8.53 5.94 -0.12
N ALA A 106 -7.95 6.65 -1.08
CA ALA A 106 -8.49 7.92 -1.58
C ALA A 106 -7.97 8.17 -3.00
N ASN A 107 -8.87 8.61 -3.86
CA ASN A 107 -8.57 9.19 -5.17
C ASN A 107 -8.91 10.67 -5.10
N GLY A 108 -7.95 11.52 -5.49
CA GLY A 108 -8.18 12.96 -5.67
C GLY A 108 -8.99 13.25 -6.92
#